data_AF-A0A7Y0C2F7-F1
#
_entry.id   AF-A0A7Y0C2F7-F1
#
_cell.length_a   1.000
_cell.length_b   1.000
_cell.length_c   1.000
_cell.angle_alpha   90.00
_cell.angle_beta   90.00
_cell.angle_gamma   90.00
#
_symmetry.space_group_name_H-M   'P 1'
#
loop_
_entity.id
_entity.type
_entity.pdbx_description
1 polymer ?
#
loop_
_entity_poly.entity_id
_entity_poly.type
_entity_poly.pdbx_seq_one_letter_code
_entity_poly.pdbx_strand_id
1 'polypeptide(L)'
;MGFFNRLFNLDKADAVSSKQASLASQLGLDAKAAALVLAEIDIDNAISIHENWKLRLQNYVDHTSNEALQTDAVALDDHCELGKWLHGRGGERLGKYPTFQILVARHQYFHTQASTVVAQVQGNNLEAARKTLDGSYRYASSQVVVLLKELKRNLTR
;
A
#
# COMPACT_ATOMS: atom_id res chain seq x y z
N MET A 1 -41.12 -49.51 33.62
CA MET A 1 -39.98 -48.87 32.95
C MET A 1 -39.89 -47.44 33.44
N GLY A 2 -38.80 -47.09 34.12
CA GLY A 2 -38.55 -45.74 34.61
C GLY A 2 -37.16 -45.64 35.26
N PHE A 3 -36.74 -44.39 35.47
CA PHE A 3 -35.72 -43.87 36.39
C PHE A 3 -34.27 -43.58 35.90
N PHE A 4 -34.00 -42.27 35.73
CA PHE A 4 -32.93 -41.39 36.25
C PHE A 4 -31.41 -41.47 35.92
N ASN A 5 -30.88 -40.24 35.78
CA ASN A 5 -29.53 -39.63 35.98
C ASN A 5 -28.42 -39.81 34.91
N ARG A 6 -27.78 -38.80 34.30
CA ARG A 6 -27.26 -37.41 34.62
C ARG A 6 -25.75 -37.43 34.87
N LEU A 7 -24.99 -36.53 34.20
CA LEU A 7 -23.63 -35.98 34.45
C LEU A 7 -22.92 -35.77 33.08
N PHE A 8 -22.48 -34.60 32.61
CA PHE A 8 -21.88 -33.45 33.28
C PHE A 8 -22.23 -32.11 32.61
N ASN A 9 -22.33 -31.09 33.47
CA ASN A 9 -22.33 -29.66 33.18
C ASN A 9 -20.88 -29.20 32.93
N LEU A 10 -20.61 -28.41 31.90
CA LEU A 10 -19.48 -27.47 31.87
C LEU A 10 -19.93 -26.18 31.20
N ASP A 11 -20.18 -25.18 32.05
CA ASP A 11 -20.14 -23.76 31.74
C ASP A 11 -18.69 -23.29 31.51
N LYS A 12 -18.60 -22.14 30.82
CA LYS A 12 -17.51 -21.14 30.78
C LYS A 12 -16.32 -21.35 29.85
N ALA A 13 -16.14 -20.29 29.04
CA ALA A 13 -14.88 -19.67 28.61
C ALA A 13 -14.04 -20.55 27.65
N ASP A 14 -13.56 -20.10 26.49
CA ASP A 14 -12.91 -18.84 26.23
C ASP A 14 -13.06 -18.42 24.77
N ALA A 15 -13.13 -17.11 24.58
CA ALA A 15 -12.96 -16.46 23.30
C ALA A 15 -11.65 -16.94 22.63
N VAL A 16 -11.76 -17.55 21.46
CA VAL A 16 -10.61 -17.77 20.56
C VAL A 16 -10.27 -16.43 19.91
N SER A 17 -9.65 -15.58 20.73
CA SER A 17 -8.87 -14.42 20.31
C SER A 17 -7.41 -14.85 20.15
N SER A 18 -6.74 -14.21 19.20
CA SER A 18 -5.29 -14.16 19.02
C SER A 18 -4.61 -15.31 18.25
N LYS A 19 -4.57 -15.18 16.93
CA LYS A 19 -3.28 -15.25 16.17
C LYS A 19 -3.36 -14.61 14.79
N GLN A 20 -3.90 -13.40 14.73
CA GLN A 20 -3.37 -12.41 13.79
C GLN A 20 -2.44 -11.54 14.62
N ALA A 21 -1.18 -11.94 14.69
CA ALA A 21 -0.14 -11.07 15.22
C ALA A 21 -0.15 -9.82 14.35
N SER A 22 -0.80 -8.77 14.83
CA SER A 22 -0.92 -7.56 14.06
C SER A 22 0.47 -6.96 13.89
N LEU A 23 0.74 -6.46 12.69
CA LEU A 23 1.93 -5.72 12.31
C LEU A 23 2.32 -4.60 13.31
N ALA A 24 1.37 -4.08 14.09
CA ALA A 24 1.62 -3.19 15.22
C ALA A 24 2.59 -3.77 16.27
N SER A 25 2.54 -5.08 16.55
CA SER A 25 3.51 -5.76 17.41
C SER A 25 4.87 -5.96 16.73
N GLN A 26 4.93 -5.92 15.39
CA GLN A 26 6.17 -6.08 14.62
C GLN A 26 6.93 -4.77 14.44
N LEU A 27 6.23 -3.62 14.50
CA LEU A 27 6.87 -2.31 14.44
C LEU A 27 7.30 -1.82 15.84
N GLY A 28 6.61 -2.21 16.92
CA GLY A 28 7.03 -1.87 18.29
C GLY A 28 7.33 -0.39 18.50
N LEU A 29 6.63 0.48 17.77
CA LEU A 29 6.85 1.93 17.81
C LEU A 29 6.25 2.46 19.11
N ASP A 30 7.04 3.24 19.85
CA ASP A 30 6.47 4.02 20.95
C ASP A 30 5.58 5.15 20.40
N ALA A 31 4.66 5.65 21.23
CA ALA A 31 3.69 6.67 20.83
C ALA A 31 4.35 7.96 20.31
N LYS A 32 5.57 8.28 20.78
CA LYS A 32 6.33 9.45 20.33
C LYS A 32 6.86 9.26 18.92
N ALA A 33 7.40 8.08 18.62
CA ALA A 33 7.86 7.72 17.28
C ALA A 33 6.68 7.69 16.28
N ALA A 34 5.53 7.15 16.69
CA ALA A 34 4.33 7.15 15.86
C ALA A 34 3.83 8.58 15.55
N ALA A 35 3.77 9.46 16.56
CA ALA A 35 3.37 10.85 16.38
C ALA A 35 4.33 11.63 15.46
N LEU A 36 5.63 11.37 15.54
CA LEU A 36 6.62 11.99 14.64
C LEU A 36 6.40 11.57 13.18
N VAL A 37 6.12 10.29 12.93
CA VAL A 37 5.82 9.82 11.58
C VAL A 37 4.56 10.49 11.03
N LEU A 38 3.48 10.55 11.83
CA LEU A 38 2.23 11.21 11.44
C LEU A 38 2.38 12.71 11.21
N ALA A 39 3.39 13.36 11.81
CA ALA A 39 3.71 14.77 11.57
C ALA A 39 4.57 15.01 10.31
N GLU A 40 5.16 13.96 9.73
CA GLU A 40 6.07 14.06 8.59
C GLU A 40 5.43 13.72 7.25
N ILE A 41 4.37 12.91 7.25
CA ILE A 41 3.67 12.50 6.03
C ILE A 41 2.16 12.46 6.25
N ASP A 42 1.43 13.03 5.31
CA ASP A 42 -0.01 12.81 5.20
C ASP A 42 -0.28 11.50 4.46
N ILE A 43 -0.51 10.44 5.22
CA ILE A 43 -0.76 9.10 4.68
C ILE A 43 -2.09 9.04 3.91
N ASP A 44 -3.09 9.84 4.29
CA ASP A 44 -4.38 9.88 3.58
C ASP A 44 -4.24 10.53 2.21
N ASN A 45 -3.49 11.63 2.14
CA ASN A 45 -3.13 12.26 0.87
C ASN A 45 -2.30 11.31 -0.01
N ALA A 46 -1.32 10.60 0.56
CA ALA A 46 -0.54 9.61 -0.16
C ALA A 46 -1.42 8.50 -0.75
N ILE A 47 -2.39 7.98 0.02
CA ILE A 47 -3.36 6.98 -0.48
C ILE A 47 -4.17 7.57 -1.63
N SER A 48 -4.74 8.77 -1.47
CA SER A 48 -5.59 9.39 -2.49
C SER A 48 -4.84 9.63 -3.80
N ILE A 49 -3.60 10.13 -3.74
CA ILE A 49 -2.75 10.33 -4.91
C ILE A 49 -2.54 9.01 -5.66
N HIS A 50 -2.20 7.94 -4.96
CA HIS A 50 -1.90 6.64 -5.58
C HIS A 50 -3.16 5.91 -6.09
N GLU A 51 -4.33 6.16 -5.50
CA GLU A 51 -5.62 5.70 -6.04
C GLU A 51 -5.95 6.48 -7.34
N ASN A 52 -5.74 7.80 -7.36
CA ASN A 52 -6.03 8.66 -8.51
C ASN A 52 -5.12 8.43 -9.72
N TRP A 53 -3.91 7.91 -9.51
CA TRP A 53 -3.02 7.56 -10.61
C TRP A 53 -3.64 6.58 -11.62
N LYS A 54 -4.55 5.69 -11.19
CA LYS A 54 -5.25 4.79 -12.13
C LYS A 54 -6.07 5.58 -13.14
N LEU A 55 -6.85 6.57 -12.67
CA LEU A 55 -7.66 7.40 -13.55
C LEU A 55 -6.78 8.26 -14.47
N ARG A 56 -5.68 8.80 -13.95
CA ARG A 56 -4.68 9.55 -14.74
C ARG A 56 -4.13 8.72 -15.89
N LEU A 57 -3.69 7.48 -15.63
CA LEU A 57 -3.17 6.57 -16.67
C LEU A 57 -4.27 6.12 -17.63
N GLN A 58 -5.50 5.87 -17.15
CA GLN A 58 -6.63 5.54 -18.02
C GLN A 58 -6.88 6.65 -19.04
N ASN A 59 -6.95 7.91 -18.56
CA ASN A 59 -7.15 9.07 -19.43
C ASN A 59 -5.98 9.26 -20.42
N TYR A 60 -4.76 8.94 -19.99
CA TYR A 60 -3.58 8.96 -20.87
C TYR A 60 -3.66 7.89 -21.97
N VAL A 61 -4.04 6.65 -21.61
CA VAL A 61 -4.24 5.53 -22.55
C VAL A 61 -5.39 5.79 -23.52
N ASP A 62 -6.46 6.45 -23.07
CA ASP A 62 -7.63 6.77 -23.88
C ASP A 62 -7.47 8.05 -24.69
N HIS A 63 -6.31 8.72 -24.60
CA HIS A 63 -6.04 10.01 -25.24
C HIS A 63 -7.08 11.09 -24.91
N THR A 64 -7.68 11.01 -23.73
CA THR A 64 -8.61 12.03 -23.19
C THR A 64 -7.90 13.04 -22.30
N SER A 65 -6.64 12.79 -21.96
CA SER A 65 -5.73 13.74 -21.31
C SER A 65 -4.76 14.36 -22.32
N ASN A 66 -4.51 15.66 -22.21
CA ASN A 66 -3.45 16.38 -22.95
C ASN A 66 -2.11 16.38 -22.19
N GLU A 67 -2.01 15.62 -21.11
CA GLU A 67 -0.81 15.56 -20.28
C GLU A 67 0.36 14.88 -21.02
N ALA A 68 1.53 15.51 -21.00
CA ALA A 68 2.76 14.94 -21.57
C ALA A 68 3.57 14.20 -20.50
N LEU A 69 3.11 13.00 -20.13
CA LEU A 69 3.84 12.14 -19.17
C LEU A 69 5.22 11.76 -19.71
N GLN A 70 6.26 12.01 -18.93
CA GLN A 70 7.63 11.61 -19.25
C GLN A 70 7.93 10.27 -18.59
N THR A 71 8.18 9.23 -19.40
CA THR A 71 8.42 7.85 -18.94
C THR A 71 9.47 7.79 -17.84
N ASP A 72 10.61 8.47 -18.05
CA ASP A 72 11.72 8.49 -17.09
C ASP A 72 11.31 9.14 -15.77
N ALA A 73 10.58 10.26 -15.82
CA ALA A 73 10.12 10.93 -14.61
C ALA A 73 9.06 10.11 -13.85
N VAL A 74 8.22 9.35 -14.55
CA VAL A 74 7.22 8.47 -13.95
C VAL A 74 7.88 7.25 -13.29
N ALA A 75 9.01 6.78 -13.82
CA ALA A 75 9.75 5.64 -13.28
C ALA A 75 10.47 5.95 -11.96
N LEU A 76 10.77 7.23 -11.69
CA LEU A 76 11.46 7.67 -10.49
C LEU A 76 10.53 7.61 -9.27
N ASP A 77 10.80 6.65 -8.39
CA ASP A 77 10.01 6.37 -7.20
C ASP A 77 10.40 7.23 -5.99
N ASP A 78 11.32 8.18 -6.16
CA ASP A 78 11.75 9.14 -5.15
C ASP A 78 11.32 10.58 -5.49
N HIS A 79 10.56 10.78 -6.57
CA HIS A 79 10.11 12.10 -7.02
C HIS A 79 8.74 12.52 -6.48
N CYS A 80 7.85 11.56 -6.19
CA CYS A 80 6.56 11.85 -5.56
C CYS A 80 6.73 12.12 -4.05
N GLU A 81 5.76 12.76 -3.42
CA GLU A 81 5.84 13.12 -1.98
C GLU A 81 6.08 11.89 -1.09
N LEU A 82 5.35 10.80 -1.33
CA LEU A 82 5.55 9.53 -0.63
C LEU A 82 6.96 8.99 -0.88
N GLY A 83 7.43 8.97 -2.12
CA GLY A 83 8.75 8.53 -2.51
C GLY A 83 9.88 9.27 -1.80
N LYS A 84 9.81 10.60 -1.78
CA LYS A 84 10.76 11.47 -1.05
C LYS A 84 10.79 11.13 0.43
N TRP A 85 9.64 10.85 1.02
CA TRP A 85 9.56 10.46 2.42
C TRP A 85 10.13 9.04 2.65
N LEU A 86 9.79 8.09 1.79
CA LEU A 86 10.26 6.70 1.87
C LEU A 86 11.79 6.60 1.82
N HIS A 87 12.42 7.33 0.89
CA HIS A 87 13.87 7.38 0.72
C HIS A 87 14.58 8.37 1.66
N GLY A 88 13.81 9.20 2.38
CA GLY A 88 14.31 10.17 3.35
C GLY A 88 13.95 9.80 4.79
N ARG A 89 13.24 10.69 5.48
CA ARG A 89 12.93 10.56 6.92
C ARG A 89 12.19 9.27 7.27
N GLY A 90 11.32 8.78 6.39
CA GLY A 90 10.65 7.50 6.56
C GLY A 90 11.66 6.35 6.64
N GLY A 91 12.64 6.33 5.75
CA GLY A 91 13.74 5.37 5.76
C GLY A 91 14.60 5.46 7.00
N GLU A 92 14.94 6.67 7.46
CA GLU A 92 15.72 6.88 8.69
C GLU A 92 14.99 6.33 9.94
N ARG A 93 13.67 6.51 10.02
CA ARG A 93 12.88 6.10 11.19
C ARG A 93 12.46 4.63 11.15
N LEU A 94 12.03 4.17 9.98
CA LEU A 94 11.32 2.90 9.80
C LEU A 94 12.09 1.88 8.95
N GLY A 95 13.24 2.24 8.37
CA GLY A 95 14.00 1.39 7.45
C GLY A 95 14.49 0.07 8.05
N LYS A 96 14.60 -0.01 9.39
CA LYS A 96 14.94 -1.25 10.11
C LYS A 96 13.81 -2.28 10.11
N TYR A 97 12.58 -1.89 9.76
CA TYR A 97 11.43 -2.79 9.77
C TYR A 97 11.24 -3.42 8.39
N PRO A 98 11.17 -4.76 8.30
CA PRO A 98 10.98 -5.44 7.02
C PRO A 98 9.74 -4.97 6.24
N THR A 99 8.66 -4.67 6.95
CA THR A 99 7.41 -4.21 6.30
C THR A 99 7.55 -2.83 5.68
N PHE A 100 8.40 -1.96 6.24
CA PHE A 100 8.72 -0.69 5.60
C PHE A 100 9.51 -0.91 4.30
N GLN A 101 10.48 -1.82 4.31
CA GLN A 101 11.24 -2.15 3.09
C GLN A 101 10.33 -2.76 2.00
N ILE A 102 9.31 -3.54 2.40
CA ILE A 102 8.28 -4.03 1.47
C ILE A 102 7.50 -2.85 0.86
N LEU A 103 7.13 -1.84 1.65
CA LEU A 103 6.47 -0.64 1.12
C LEU A 103 7.35 0.10 0.12
N VAL A 104 8.64 0.29 0.40
CA VAL A 104 9.59 0.89 -0.56
C VAL A 104 9.64 0.09 -1.86
N ALA A 105 9.82 -1.22 -1.79
CA ALA A 105 9.88 -2.08 -2.97
C ALA A 105 8.58 -2.08 -3.78
N ARG A 106 7.42 -2.05 -3.10
CA ARG A 106 6.11 -1.98 -3.78
C ARG A 106 5.84 -0.62 -4.41
N HIS A 107 6.33 0.45 -3.79
CA HIS A 107 6.28 1.81 -4.34
C HIS A 107 7.13 1.92 -5.61
N GLN A 108 8.36 1.41 -5.59
CA GLN A 108 9.22 1.36 -6.77
C GLN A 108 8.58 0.55 -7.90
N TYR A 109 8.01 -0.61 -7.59
CA TYR A 109 7.31 -1.44 -8.56
C TYR A 109 6.10 -0.74 -9.16
N PHE A 110 5.33 0.00 -8.35
CA PHE A 110 4.22 0.83 -8.83
C PHE A 110 4.67 1.84 -9.89
N HIS A 111 5.72 2.62 -9.61
CA HIS A 111 6.27 3.60 -10.55
C HIS A 111 6.83 2.95 -11.83
N THR A 112 7.46 1.78 -11.70
CA THR A 112 7.93 0.98 -12.85
C THR A 112 6.78 0.51 -13.74
N GLN A 113 5.66 0.06 -13.16
CA GLN A 113 4.50 -0.36 -13.96
C GLN A 113 3.79 0.84 -14.57
N ALA A 114 3.69 1.96 -13.86
CA ALA A 114 3.14 3.21 -14.41
C ALA A 114 3.96 3.70 -15.61
N SER A 115 5.29 3.71 -15.52
CA SER A 115 6.17 4.11 -16.62
C SER A 115 6.08 3.15 -17.80
N THR A 116 5.90 1.85 -17.53
CA THR A 116 5.65 0.85 -18.59
C THR A 116 4.38 1.16 -19.37
N VAL A 117 3.27 1.51 -18.70
CA VAL A 117 2.03 1.92 -19.38
C VAL A 117 2.29 3.15 -20.26
N VAL A 118 2.97 4.16 -19.72
CA VAL A 118 3.30 5.40 -20.47
C VAL A 118 4.14 5.09 -21.71
N ALA A 119 5.20 4.30 -21.56
CA ALA A 119 6.07 3.89 -22.66
C ALA A 119 5.32 3.12 -23.75
N GLN A 120 4.40 2.23 -23.37
CA GLN A 120 3.57 1.48 -24.31
C GLN A 120 2.63 2.39 -25.11
N VAL A 121 2.01 3.39 -24.47
CA VAL A 121 1.20 4.40 -25.17
C VAL A 121 2.05 5.22 -26.14
N GLN A 122 3.22 5.70 -25.71
CA GLN A 122 4.16 6.46 -26.54
C GLN A 122 4.69 5.65 -27.74
N GLY A 123 4.80 4.33 -27.58
CA GLY A 123 5.14 3.39 -28.66
C GLY A 123 3.95 2.96 -29.53
N ASN A 124 2.78 3.60 -29.42
CA ASN A 124 1.52 3.23 -30.10
C ASN A 124 1.02 1.79 -29.83
N ASN A 125 1.45 1.18 -28.72
CA ASN A 125 1.06 -0.17 -28.30
C ASN A 125 -0.11 -0.15 -27.30
N LEU A 126 -1.26 0.39 -27.70
CA LEU A 126 -2.41 0.62 -26.80
C LEU A 126 -2.99 -0.66 -26.19
N GLU A 127 -2.98 -1.79 -26.91
CA GLU A 127 -3.43 -3.08 -26.37
C GLU A 127 -2.54 -3.53 -25.21
N ALA A 128 -1.22 -3.42 -25.39
CA ALA A 128 -0.24 -3.76 -24.36
C ALA A 128 -0.37 -2.81 -23.15
N ALA A 129 -0.59 -1.50 -23.40
CA ALA A 129 -0.82 -0.51 -22.35
C ALA A 129 -2.05 -0.86 -21.49
N ARG A 130 -3.18 -1.21 -22.12
CA ARG A 130 -4.40 -1.65 -21.39
C ARG A 130 -4.15 -2.92 -20.59
N LYS A 131 -3.46 -3.90 -21.19
CA LYS A 131 -3.09 -5.15 -20.49
C LYS A 131 -2.23 -4.90 -19.27
N THR A 132 -1.22 -4.03 -19.36
CA THR A 132 -0.40 -3.62 -18.21
C THR A 132 -1.24 -2.88 -17.17
N LEU A 133 -2.07 -1.91 -17.61
CA LEU A 133 -2.92 -1.09 -16.76
C LEU A 133 -3.88 -1.95 -15.90
N ASP A 134 -4.58 -2.89 -16.53
CA ASP A 134 -5.56 -3.75 -15.86
C ASP A 134 -4.94 -4.95 -15.14
N GLY A 135 -3.68 -5.28 -15.46
CA GLY A 135 -2.92 -6.38 -14.88
C GLY A 135 -1.91 -5.92 -13.83
N SER A 136 -0.64 -5.82 -14.25
CA SER A 136 0.50 -5.62 -13.34
C SER A 136 0.46 -4.27 -12.63
N TYR A 137 0.05 -3.19 -13.30
CA TYR A 137 -0.13 -1.88 -12.68
C TYR A 137 -1.25 -1.90 -11.63
N ARG A 138 -2.42 -2.45 -11.95
CA ARG A 138 -3.53 -2.60 -11.01
C ARG A 138 -3.09 -3.34 -9.74
N TYR A 139 -2.35 -4.43 -9.91
CA TYR A 139 -1.78 -5.16 -8.78
C TYR A 139 -0.83 -4.27 -7.97
N ALA A 140 0.12 -3.59 -8.62
CA ALA A 140 1.08 -2.71 -7.95
C ALA A 140 0.40 -1.58 -7.14
N SER A 141 -0.57 -0.90 -7.75
CA SER A 141 -1.37 0.17 -7.13
C SER A 141 -2.10 -0.34 -5.89
N SER A 142 -2.74 -1.52 -5.98
CA SER A 142 -3.43 -2.11 -4.83
C SER A 142 -2.50 -2.41 -3.66
N GLN A 143 -1.27 -2.86 -3.93
CA GLN A 143 -0.30 -3.21 -2.88
C GLN A 143 0.16 -1.97 -2.12
N VAL A 144 0.49 -0.88 -2.81
CA VAL A 144 0.88 0.38 -2.17
C VAL A 144 -0.26 0.91 -1.29
N VAL A 145 -1.49 0.95 -1.80
CA VAL A 145 -2.65 1.43 -1.05
C VAL A 145 -2.92 0.59 0.20
N VAL A 146 -2.83 -0.74 0.10
CA VAL A 146 -2.99 -1.64 1.25
C VAL A 146 -1.92 -1.39 2.30
N LEU A 147 -0.65 -1.31 1.91
CA LEU A 147 0.47 -1.11 2.83
C LEU A 147 0.41 0.27 3.51
N LEU A 148 -0.04 1.32 2.82
CA LEU A 148 -0.26 2.63 3.43
C LEU A 148 -1.41 2.62 4.44
N LYS A 149 -2.52 1.93 4.12
CA LYS A 149 -3.64 1.74 5.05
C LYS A 149 -3.21 0.96 6.29
N GLU A 150 -2.36 -0.06 6.12
CA GLU A 150 -1.77 -0.81 7.23
C GLU A 150 -0.82 0.05 8.08
N LEU A 151 0.09 0.80 7.45
CA LEU A 151 0.98 1.74 8.12
C LEU A 151 0.19 2.71 8.98
N LYS A 152 -0.83 3.38 8.40
CA LYS A 152 -1.71 4.30 9.12
C LYS A 152 -2.34 3.63 10.35
N ARG A 153 -2.97 2.46 10.16
CA ARG A 153 -3.62 1.72 11.25
C ARG A 153 -2.66 1.35 12.38
N ASN A 154 -1.38 1.14 12.10
CA ASN A 154 -0.39 0.82 13.13
C ASN A 154 0.13 2.06 13.86
N LEU A 155 0.08 3.24 13.24
CA LEU A 155 0.52 4.50 13.86
C LEU A 155 -0.56 5.16 14.72
N THR A 156 -1.84 4.83 14.49
CA THR A 156 -2.98 5.41 15.21
C THR A 156 -3.55 4.51 16.32
N ARG A 157 -2.85 3.42 16.66
CA ARG A 157 -3.22 2.50 17.74
C ARG A 157 -2.50 2.87 19.03
#